data_AF-A0A927NJY8-F1
#
_entry.id   AF-A0A927NJY8-F1
#
_cell.length_a   1.000
_cell.length_b   1.000
_cell.length_c   1.000
_cell.angle_alpha   90.00
_cell.angle_beta   90.00
_cell.angle_gamma   90.00
#
_symmetry.space_group_name_H-M   'P 1'
#
loop_
_entity.id
_entity.type
_entity.pdbx_description
1 polymer ?
#
loop_
_entity_poly.entity_id
_entity_poly.type
_entity_poly.pdbx_seq_one_letter_code
_entity_poly.pdbx_strand_id
1 'polypeptide(L)'
;MLKILFVDPCSVGAEIGLEAGDAITHFNNEPVVDILDYEYFEGQEEFSLGILAKSGEEVVVDIEKDVDETLGLTFEDKCYLTPRACRNKCIFCFVDQLPKGMRKSLYFKDDDWRMSFAAGSYVTFTNLTESEINRICTKKFSPLYVSVHATDDEVRRNMLQNQSASSILPLMQKFGDSGVNMHTQIVLCPDVNDKQILQKSLDDLFNMYPKVQTLSVVPVGLTKYRN
;
A
#
# COMPACT_ATOMS: atom_id res chain seq x y z
N MET A 1 -2.03 9.59 15.46
CA MET A 1 -1.54 10.98 15.50
C MET A 1 -0.18 11.07 14.81
N LEU A 2 0.05 12.14 14.05
CA LEU A 2 1.33 12.41 13.39
C LEU A 2 2.00 13.57 14.10
N LYS A 3 3.13 13.31 14.76
CA LYS A 3 3.82 14.32 15.57
C LYS A 3 4.78 15.15 14.71
N ILE A 4 4.60 16.46 14.72
CA ILE A 4 5.33 17.42 13.90
C ILE A 4 6.73 17.59 14.47
N LEU A 5 7.72 17.37 13.63
CA LEU A 5 9.14 17.60 13.90
C LEU A 5 9.58 18.99 13.43
N PHE A 6 9.05 19.45 12.30
CA PHE A 6 9.39 20.73 11.69
C PHE A 6 8.21 21.29 10.90
N VAL A 7 8.10 22.61 10.88
CA VAL A 7 7.13 23.38 10.09
C VAL A 7 7.93 24.37 9.24
N ASP A 8 7.70 24.35 7.93
CA ASP A 8 8.31 25.32 7.02
C ASP A 8 7.78 26.74 7.32
N PRO A 9 8.64 27.74 7.58
CA PRO A 9 8.21 29.11 7.85
C PRO A 9 7.40 29.77 6.73
N CYS A 10 7.45 29.23 5.51
CA CYS A 10 6.73 29.74 4.35
C CYS A 10 5.50 28.89 3.99
N SER A 11 5.00 28.06 4.91
CA SER A 11 3.83 27.20 4.68
C SER A 11 2.57 27.67 5.39
N VAL A 12 1.42 27.17 4.94
CA VAL A 12 0.10 27.37 5.58
C VAL A 12 0.14 26.89 7.04
N GLY A 13 0.91 25.83 7.33
CA GLY A 13 1.11 25.35 8.70
C GLY A 13 1.71 26.40 9.62
N ALA A 14 2.67 27.21 9.16
CA ALA A 14 3.22 28.30 9.96
C ALA A 14 2.22 29.45 10.12
N GLU A 15 1.43 29.76 9.09
CA GLU A 15 0.42 30.83 9.12
C GLU A 15 -0.69 30.57 10.14
N ILE A 16 -1.12 29.32 10.26
CA ILE A 16 -2.11 28.90 11.27
C ILE A 16 -1.48 28.65 12.66
N GLY A 17 -0.17 28.84 12.80
CA GLY A 17 0.54 28.76 14.07
C GLY A 17 0.91 27.36 14.53
N LEU A 18 1.03 26.37 13.63
CA LEU A 18 1.59 25.06 13.98
C LEU A 18 3.06 25.19 14.36
N GLU A 19 3.45 24.41 15.37
CA GLU A 19 4.83 24.38 15.83
C GLU A 19 5.37 22.95 15.93
N ALA A 20 6.70 22.84 15.94
CA ALA A 20 7.36 21.59 16.26
C ALA A 20 6.94 21.11 17.67
N GLY A 21 6.52 19.85 17.75
CA GLY A 21 5.99 19.23 18.97
C GLY A 21 4.48 19.03 18.98
N ASP A 22 3.74 19.78 18.16
CA ASP A 22 2.31 19.57 17.96
C ASP A 22 2.04 18.25 17.21
N ALA A 23 0.82 17.75 17.29
CA ALA A 23 0.44 16.51 16.63
C ALA A 23 -0.89 16.62 15.89
N ILE A 24 -0.92 16.16 14.64
CA ILE A 24 -2.17 15.99 13.90
C ILE A 24 -2.90 14.77 14.45
N THR A 25 -4.17 14.92 14.77
CA THR A 25 -4.99 13.87 15.37
C THR A 25 -6.02 13.33 14.39
N HIS A 26 -6.69 14.20 13.63
CA HIS A 26 -7.78 13.84 12.73
C HIS A 26 -7.81 14.77 11.51
N PHE A 27 -8.37 14.30 10.41
CA PHE A 27 -8.73 15.12 9.25
C PHE A 27 -10.21 14.88 8.95
N ASN A 28 -11.01 15.92 8.73
CA ASN A 28 -12.46 15.79 8.48
C ASN A 28 -13.19 14.88 9.48
N ASN A 29 -12.84 15.00 10.77
CA ASN A 29 -13.32 14.13 11.87
C ASN A 29 -12.93 12.64 11.79
N GLU A 30 -12.08 12.25 10.84
CA GLU A 30 -11.51 10.90 10.74
C GLU A 30 -10.13 10.83 11.41
N PRO A 31 -9.88 9.88 12.32
CA PRO A 31 -8.56 9.72 12.94
C PRO A 31 -7.47 9.47 11.90
N VAL A 32 -6.34 10.17 12.05
CA VAL A 32 -5.18 9.95 11.19
C VAL A 32 -4.54 8.59 11.49
N VAL A 33 -4.42 7.75 10.46
CA VAL A 33 -3.88 6.38 10.57
C VAL A 33 -2.37 6.38 10.34
N ASP A 34 -1.94 6.98 9.23
CA ASP A 34 -0.53 7.04 8.84
C ASP A 34 -0.27 8.23 7.89
N ILE A 35 0.99 8.39 7.48
CA ILE A 35 1.43 9.47 6.59
C ILE A 35 0.64 9.55 5.28
N LEU A 36 0.06 8.46 4.77
CA LEU A 36 -0.72 8.51 3.53
C LEU A 36 -2.01 9.31 3.69
N ASP A 37 -2.55 9.41 4.91
CA ASP A 37 -3.68 10.29 5.18
C ASP A 37 -3.26 11.75 5.09
N TYR A 38 -2.09 12.10 5.64
CA TYR A 38 -1.52 13.45 5.48
C TYR A 38 -1.35 13.78 4.00
N GLU A 39 -0.64 12.94 3.22
CA GLU A 39 -0.44 13.18 1.79
C GLU A 39 -1.76 13.30 1.01
N TYR A 40 -2.79 12.55 1.41
CA TYR A 40 -4.12 12.65 0.79
C TYR A 40 -4.78 14.01 1.04
N PHE A 41 -4.76 14.49 2.28
CA PHE A 41 -5.38 15.77 2.66
C PHE A 41 -4.54 16.98 2.27
N GLU A 42 -3.21 16.83 2.25
CA GLU A 42 -2.27 17.82 1.71
C GLU A 42 -2.58 18.17 0.26
N GLY A 43 -3.06 17.19 -0.52
CA GLY A 43 -3.50 17.41 -1.90
C GLY A 43 -4.90 17.98 -2.06
N GLN A 44 -5.64 18.26 -0.98
CA GLN A 44 -6.96 18.90 -1.02
C GLN A 44 -6.86 20.41 -0.77
N GLU A 45 -7.81 21.17 -1.30
CA GLU A 45 -7.92 22.61 -1.06
C GLU A 45 -8.64 22.91 0.25
N GLU A 46 -9.67 22.12 0.60
CA GLU A 46 -10.52 22.36 1.77
C GLU A 46 -10.65 21.11 2.67
N PHE A 47 -10.32 21.24 3.96
CA PHE A 47 -10.51 20.19 4.96
C PHE A 47 -10.39 20.73 6.39
N SER A 48 -10.95 20.02 7.38
CA SER A 48 -10.71 20.32 8.79
C SER A 48 -9.54 19.51 9.34
N LEU A 49 -8.71 20.16 10.15
CA LEU A 49 -7.50 19.61 10.76
C LEU A 49 -7.62 19.65 12.27
N GLY A 50 -7.64 18.46 12.89
CA GLY A 50 -7.55 18.30 14.34
C GLY A 50 -6.10 18.30 14.81
N ILE A 51 -5.77 19.15 15.77
CA ILE A 51 -4.43 19.38 16.30
C ILE A 51 -4.45 19.15 17.81
N LEU A 52 -3.47 18.41 18.31
CA LEU A 52 -3.11 18.36 19.72
C LEU A 52 -1.82 19.17 19.88
N ALA A 53 -1.95 20.36 20.44
CA ALA A 53 -0.81 21.23 20.71
C ALA A 53 0.13 20.58 21.73
N LYS A 54 1.41 20.94 21.70
CA LYS A 54 2.40 20.46 22.69
C LYS A 54 2.05 20.83 24.14
N SER A 55 1.19 21.83 24.34
CA SER A 55 0.61 22.23 25.64
C SER A 55 -0.42 21.23 26.17
N GLY A 56 -0.96 20.35 25.31
CA GLY A 56 -2.07 19.45 25.59
C GLY A 56 -3.45 19.98 25.19
N GLU A 57 -3.51 21.18 24.60
CA GLU A 57 -4.76 21.74 24.07
C GLU A 57 -5.16 21.07 22.76
N GLU A 58 -6.44 20.71 22.63
CA GLU A 58 -7.01 20.19 21.39
C GLU A 58 -7.73 21.30 20.64
N VAL A 59 -7.34 21.52 19.39
CA VAL A 59 -7.90 22.54 18.51
C VAL A 59 -8.30 21.90 17.19
N VAL A 60 -9.40 22.37 16.61
CA VAL A 60 -9.78 22.03 15.23
C VAL A 60 -9.77 23.31 14.42
N VAL A 61 -9.08 23.29 13.29
CA VAL A 61 -9.01 24.41 12.35
C VAL A 61 -9.50 23.97 10.99
N ASP A 62 -10.25 24.83 10.31
CA ASP A 62 -10.62 24.61 8.92
C ASP A 62 -9.50 25.20 8.03
N ILE A 63 -9.01 24.40 7.10
CA ILE A 63 -7.97 24.76 6.13
C ILE A 63 -8.64 25.01 4.79
N GLU A 64 -8.33 26.16 4.22
CA GLU A 64 -8.60 26.52 2.83
C GLU A 64 -7.26 26.99 2.24
N LYS A 65 -6.75 26.27 1.24
CA LYS A 65 -5.45 26.53 0.61
C LYS A 65 -5.50 26.26 -0.88
N ASP A 66 -4.63 26.91 -1.64
CA ASP A 66 -4.48 26.60 -3.06
C ASP A 66 -3.77 25.24 -3.27
N VAL A 67 -3.91 24.65 -4.46
CA VAL A 67 -3.33 23.33 -4.78
C VAL A 67 -1.80 23.33 -4.74
N ASP A 68 -1.16 24.47 -5.02
CA ASP A 68 0.29 24.67 -4.97
C ASP A 68 0.82 25.05 -3.58
N GLU A 69 -0.07 25.37 -2.64
CA GLU A 69 0.29 25.63 -1.25
C GLU A 69 0.40 24.33 -0.44
N THR A 70 1.26 24.35 0.56
CA THR A 70 1.56 23.21 1.42
C THR A 70 1.33 23.55 2.89
N LEU A 71 0.95 22.56 3.71
CA LEU A 71 1.04 22.69 5.15
C LEU A 71 2.51 22.73 5.63
N GLY A 72 3.45 22.24 4.83
CA GLY A 72 4.90 22.32 5.08
C GLY A 72 5.35 21.55 6.31
N LEU A 73 4.69 20.43 6.62
CA LEU A 73 4.94 19.67 7.83
C LEU A 73 5.88 18.50 7.58
N THR A 74 6.88 18.37 8.45
CA THR A 74 7.70 17.16 8.55
C THR A 74 7.41 16.48 9.89
N PHE A 75 7.30 15.16 9.89
CA PHE A 75 6.93 14.39 11.08
C PHE A 75 8.12 13.62 11.67
N GLU A 76 7.99 13.17 12.92
CA GLU A 76 8.95 12.24 13.52
C GLU A 76 9.01 10.92 12.72
N ASP A 77 10.18 10.29 12.61
CA ASP A 77 10.43 9.05 11.82
C ASP A 77 9.38 7.94 12.04
N LYS A 78 8.88 7.80 13.27
CA LYS A 78 7.88 6.80 13.64
C LYS A 78 6.50 7.00 12.98
N CYS A 79 6.23 8.18 12.45
CA CYS A 79 4.98 8.52 11.77
C CYS A 79 4.97 8.00 10.32
N TYR A 80 6.15 7.75 9.76
CA TYR A 80 6.30 7.17 8.42
C TYR A 80 6.01 5.67 8.44
N LEU A 81 5.77 5.14 7.24
CA LEU A 81 5.32 3.77 7.07
C LEU A 81 6.41 2.78 7.48
N THR A 82 6.10 1.97 8.49
CA THR A 82 6.84 0.72 8.74
C THR A 82 6.17 -0.41 7.97
N PRO A 83 6.89 -1.10 7.06
CA PRO A 83 6.34 -2.20 6.28
C PRO A 83 5.82 -3.33 7.17
N ARG A 84 4.68 -3.93 6.79
CA ARG A 84 4.13 -5.10 7.46
C ARG A 84 4.71 -6.40 6.91
N ALA A 85 4.95 -7.34 7.81
CA ALA A 85 5.47 -8.65 7.45
C ALA A 85 4.49 -9.46 6.59
N CYS A 86 5.02 -10.09 5.54
CA CYS A 86 4.31 -11.02 4.67
C CYS A 86 3.84 -12.27 5.45
N ARG A 87 2.61 -12.72 5.21
CA ARG A 87 2.05 -13.95 5.80
C ARG A 87 2.15 -15.17 4.88
N ASN A 88 2.64 -14.99 3.65
CA ASN A 88 2.75 -16.06 2.66
C ASN A 88 4.09 -16.81 2.78
N LYS A 89 4.09 -18.06 2.31
CA LYS A 89 5.30 -18.89 2.17
C LYS A 89 5.42 -19.37 0.72
N CYS A 90 5.38 -18.41 -0.20
CA CYS A 90 5.26 -18.70 -1.62
C CYS A 90 6.32 -19.70 -2.09
N ILE A 91 5.92 -20.66 -2.93
CA ILE A 91 6.83 -21.67 -3.48
C ILE A 91 7.95 -21.07 -4.34
N PHE A 92 7.85 -19.78 -4.70
CA PHE A 92 8.82 -19.04 -5.50
C PHE A 92 9.45 -17.87 -4.72
N CYS A 93 9.28 -17.80 -3.39
CA CYS A 93 9.77 -16.67 -2.59
C CYS A 93 11.28 -16.50 -2.75
N PHE A 94 11.72 -15.36 -3.28
CA PHE A 94 13.14 -15.08 -3.48
C PHE A 94 13.88 -14.90 -2.15
N VAL A 95 13.24 -14.27 -1.17
CA VAL A 95 13.83 -14.01 0.16
C VAL A 95 14.15 -15.32 0.90
N ASP A 96 13.31 -16.35 0.76
CA ASP A 96 13.58 -17.69 1.33
C ASP A 96 14.77 -18.40 0.67
N GLN A 97 15.18 -17.94 -0.52
CA GLN A 97 16.29 -18.48 -1.29
C GLN A 97 17.58 -17.67 -1.09
N LEU A 98 17.64 -16.76 -0.12
CA LEU A 98 18.86 -16.02 0.21
C LEU A 98 19.83 -16.89 1.05
N PRO A 99 21.16 -16.76 0.86
CA PRO A 99 22.13 -17.44 1.70
C PRO A 99 22.01 -16.99 3.15
N LYS A 100 22.47 -17.83 4.09
CA LYS A 100 22.56 -17.49 5.52
C LYS A 100 23.69 -16.47 5.79
N GLY A 101 23.56 -15.71 6.87
CA GLY A 101 24.58 -14.76 7.35
C GLY A 101 24.55 -13.37 6.71
N MET A 102 23.53 -13.05 5.93
CA MET A 102 23.32 -11.71 5.37
C MET A 102 22.75 -10.73 6.42
N ARG A 103 22.70 -9.45 6.05
CA ARG A 103 22.05 -8.40 6.87
C ARG A 103 20.61 -8.79 7.16
N LYS A 104 20.18 -8.64 8.42
CA LYS A 104 18.83 -9.02 8.90
C LYS A 104 17.71 -8.41 8.05
N SER A 105 17.89 -7.17 7.58
CA SER A 105 16.92 -6.48 6.73
C SER A 105 16.65 -7.16 5.38
N LEU A 106 17.61 -7.93 4.86
CA LEU A 106 17.44 -8.65 3.58
C LEU A 106 16.52 -9.86 3.70
N TYR A 107 16.30 -10.37 4.92
CA TYR A 107 15.38 -11.49 5.17
C TYR A 107 13.95 -11.05 5.49
N PHE A 108 13.72 -9.74 5.56
CA PHE A 108 12.38 -9.20 5.78
C PHE A 108 11.58 -9.29 4.48
N LYS A 109 10.34 -9.78 4.59
CA LYS A 109 9.39 -9.87 3.48
C LYS A 109 8.23 -8.95 3.80
N ASP A 110 7.95 -8.01 2.92
CA ASP A 110 6.73 -7.21 2.99
C ASP A 110 5.60 -7.80 2.14
N ASP A 111 4.37 -7.49 2.56
CA ASP A 111 3.14 -7.66 1.78
C ASP A 111 2.17 -6.58 2.27
N ASP A 112 2.57 -5.32 2.10
CA ASP A 112 1.89 -4.14 2.64
C ASP A 112 1.40 -3.25 1.50
N TRP A 113 0.09 -3.12 1.33
CA TRP A 113 -0.52 -2.35 0.25
C TRP A 113 -0.07 -0.88 0.23
N ARG A 114 0.30 -0.33 1.39
CA ARG A 114 0.79 1.05 1.51
C ARG A 114 2.14 1.21 0.81
N MET A 115 3.00 0.19 0.87
CA MET A 115 4.25 0.14 0.09
C MET A 115 3.98 -0.03 -1.39
N SER A 116 2.89 -0.70 -1.76
CA SER A 116 2.47 -0.79 -3.16
C SER A 116 2.18 0.57 -3.76
N PHE A 117 1.41 1.40 -3.05
CA PHE A 117 1.11 2.76 -3.46
C PHE A 117 2.36 3.67 -3.40
N ALA A 118 3.09 3.66 -2.27
CA ALA A 118 4.18 4.61 -2.03
C ALA A 118 5.48 4.31 -2.81
N ALA A 119 5.77 3.03 -3.08
CA ALA A 119 7.07 2.61 -3.62
C ALA A 119 6.97 1.62 -4.79
N GLY A 120 5.75 1.26 -5.22
CA GLY A 120 5.56 0.32 -6.33
C GLY A 120 5.81 -1.15 -5.98
N SER A 121 5.83 -1.51 -4.70
CA SER A 121 6.00 -2.91 -4.29
C SER A 121 4.80 -3.77 -4.69
N TYR A 122 5.07 -4.95 -5.27
CA TYR A 122 4.02 -5.91 -5.62
C TYR A 122 3.47 -6.60 -4.37
N VAL A 123 2.15 -6.54 -4.17
CA VAL A 123 1.46 -7.14 -3.02
C VAL A 123 0.42 -8.15 -3.44
N THR A 124 0.22 -9.16 -2.60
CA THR A 124 -0.71 -10.27 -2.83
C THR A 124 -2.11 -10.02 -2.26
N PHE A 125 -2.30 -8.94 -1.51
CA PHE A 125 -3.55 -8.61 -0.80
C PHE A 125 -4.01 -9.63 0.26
N THR A 126 -3.16 -10.58 0.64
CA THR A 126 -3.51 -11.57 1.68
C THR A 126 -3.54 -10.99 3.10
N ASN A 127 -3.01 -9.78 3.27
CA ASN A 127 -2.89 -9.07 4.53
C ASN A 127 -3.92 -7.95 4.73
N LEU A 128 -4.92 -7.82 3.85
CA LEU A 128 -5.90 -6.73 3.91
C LEU A 128 -7.03 -7.02 4.90
N THR A 129 -7.39 -5.99 5.66
CA THR A 129 -8.62 -5.94 6.45
C THR A 129 -9.75 -5.25 5.68
N GLU A 130 -11.01 -5.47 6.07
CA GLU A 130 -12.16 -4.79 5.43
C GLU A 130 -12.08 -3.26 5.52
N SER A 131 -11.61 -2.75 6.65
CA SER A 131 -11.38 -1.31 6.85
C SER A 131 -10.37 -0.75 5.84
N GLU A 132 -9.31 -1.49 5.56
CA GLU A 132 -8.30 -1.07 4.57
C GLU A 132 -8.81 -1.17 3.15
N ILE A 133 -9.59 -2.19 2.82
CA ILE A 133 -10.24 -2.30 1.52
C ILE A 133 -11.13 -1.08 1.28
N ASN A 134 -11.93 -0.71 2.29
CA ASN A 134 -12.79 0.47 2.20
C ASN A 134 -11.95 1.76 2.12
N ARG A 135 -10.87 1.89 2.89
CA ARG A 135 -9.95 3.03 2.83
C ARG A 135 -9.34 3.20 1.43
N ILE A 136 -8.88 2.11 0.81
CA ILE A 136 -8.36 2.10 -0.57
C ILE A 136 -9.42 2.59 -1.55
N CYS A 137 -10.66 2.06 -1.46
CA CYS A 137 -11.74 2.46 -2.35
C CYS A 137 -12.15 3.94 -2.17
N THR A 138 -12.34 4.39 -0.93
CA THR A 138 -12.82 5.75 -0.64
C THR A 138 -11.80 6.80 -1.04
N LYS A 139 -10.52 6.59 -0.67
CA LYS A 139 -9.43 7.53 -0.97
C LYS A 139 -8.80 7.32 -2.34
N LYS A 140 -9.24 6.29 -3.07
CA LYS A 140 -8.78 5.93 -4.43
C LYS A 140 -7.26 5.83 -4.54
N PHE A 141 -6.60 5.19 -3.57
CA PHE A 141 -5.15 4.99 -3.60
C PHE A 141 -4.73 4.23 -4.87
N SER A 142 -4.07 4.94 -5.79
CA SER A 142 -3.78 4.46 -7.14
C SER A 142 -2.46 5.05 -7.67
N PRO A 143 -1.65 4.28 -8.42
CA PRO A 143 -1.85 2.88 -8.79
C PRO A 143 -1.48 1.89 -7.67
N LEU A 144 -2.01 0.65 -7.76
CA LEU A 144 -1.58 -0.48 -6.94
C LEU A 144 -0.87 -1.55 -7.78
N TYR A 145 0.18 -2.15 -7.22
CA TYR A 145 0.98 -3.19 -7.85
C TYR A 145 0.62 -4.55 -7.24
N VAL A 146 0.00 -5.41 -8.04
CA VAL A 146 -0.68 -6.62 -7.57
C VAL A 146 0.06 -7.88 -8.04
N SER A 147 0.50 -8.68 -7.09
CA SER A 147 1.14 -9.97 -7.31
C SER A 147 0.08 -11.08 -7.41
N VAL A 148 -0.42 -11.31 -8.63
CA VAL A 148 -1.59 -12.17 -8.92
C VAL A 148 -1.20 -13.65 -8.87
N HIS A 149 -0.15 -14.01 -9.61
CA HIS A 149 0.36 -15.38 -9.84
C HIS A 149 -0.60 -16.36 -10.54
N ALA A 150 -1.85 -16.45 -10.12
CA ALA A 150 -2.91 -17.20 -10.79
C ALA A 150 -4.26 -16.58 -10.41
N THR A 151 -5.23 -16.61 -11.33
CA THR A 151 -6.62 -16.22 -11.04
C THR A 151 -7.50 -17.41 -10.64
N ASP A 152 -6.99 -18.63 -10.78
CA ASP A 152 -7.56 -19.81 -10.15
C ASP A 152 -7.21 -19.83 -8.66
N ASP A 153 -8.24 -19.86 -7.81
CA ASP A 153 -8.09 -19.70 -6.37
C ASP A 153 -7.33 -20.86 -5.71
N GLU A 154 -7.51 -22.10 -6.20
CA GLU A 154 -6.82 -23.26 -5.65
C GLU A 154 -5.34 -23.21 -6.00
N VAL A 155 -5.01 -22.96 -7.27
CA VAL A 155 -3.62 -22.79 -7.70
C VAL A 155 -2.97 -21.65 -6.95
N ARG A 156 -3.66 -20.52 -6.82
CA ARG A 156 -3.14 -19.34 -6.11
C ARG A 156 -2.84 -19.64 -4.64
N ARG A 157 -3.77 -20.26 -3.90
CA ARG A 157 -3.54 -20.65 -2.50
C ARG A 157 -2.36 -21.60 -2.34
N ASN A 158 -2.23 -22.57 -3.25
CA ASN A 158 -1.11 -23.53 -3.26
C ASN A 158 0.23 -22.84 -3.55
N MET A 159 0.26 -21.93 -4.52
CA MET A 159 1.44 -21.14 -4.87
C MET A 159 1.90 -20.25 -3.71
N LEU A 160 0.98 -19.60 -3.02
CA LEU A 160 1.27 -18.73 -1.87
C LEU A 160 1.53 -19.51 -0.57
N GLN A 161 1.22 -20.82 -0.56
CA GLN A 161 1.18 -21.66 0.66
C GLN A 161 0.34 -21.00 1.77
N ASN A 162 -0.80 -20.44 1.37
CA ASN A 162 -1.70 -19.69 2.24
C ASN A 162 -3.15 -20.07 1.93
N GLN A 163 -3.73 -20.94 2.76
CA GLN A 163 -5.10 -21.43 2.56
C GLN A 163 -6.18 -20.40 2.92
N SER A 164 -5.85 -19.36 3.69
CA SER A 164 -6.77 -18.26 3.97
C SER A 164 -6.71 -17.15 2.93
N ALA A 165 -5.88 -17.28 1.89
CA ALA A 165 -5.85 -16.29 0.82
C ALA A 165 -7.19 -16.26 0.09
N SER A 166 -7.83 -15.09 0.12
CA SER A 166 -9.08 -14.81 -0.55
C SER A 166 -8.92 -14.82 -2.07
N SER A 167 -10.05 -14.98 -2.76
CA SER A 167 -10.13 -14.85 -4.21
C SER A 167 -9.71 -13.45 -4.62
N ILE A 168 -8.79 -13.36 -5.58
CA ILE A 168 -8.17 -12.07 -5.93
C ILE A 168 -9.02 -11.24 -6.88
N LEU A 169 -9.73 -11.89 -7.82
CA LEU A 169 -10.52 -11.20 -8.84
C LEU A 169 -11.65 -10.33 -8.26
N PRO A 170 -12.48 -10.79 -7.31
CA PRO A 170 -13.53 -9.94 -6.72
C PRO A 170 -12.96 -8.70 -6.03
N LEU A 171 -11.80 -8.84 -5.39
CA LEU A 171 -11.13 -7.75 -4.71
C LEU A 171 -10.57 -6.73 -5.71
N MET A 172 -9.87 -7.19 -6.74
CA MET A 172 -9.38 -6.33 -7.83
C MET A 172 -10.54 -5.62 -8.54
N GLN A 173 -11.66 -6.32 -8.76
CA GLN A 173 -12.85 -5.74 -9.35
C GLN A 173 -13.40 -4.61 -8.48
N LYS A 174 -13.54 -4.83 -7.16
CA LYS A 174 -13.98 -3.82 -6.19
C LYS A 174 -13.07 -2.57 -6.22
N PHE A 175 -11.75 -2.76 -6.29
CA PHE A 175 -10.82 -1.64 -6.41
C PHE A 175 -10.96 -0.90 -7.74
N GLY A 176 -11.02 -1.63 -8.86
CA GLY A 176 -11.20 -1.04 -10.17
C GLY A 176 -12.52 -0.28 -10.32
N ASP A 177 -13.61 -0.77 -9.72
CA ASP A 177 -14.90 -0.08 -9.70
C ASP A 177 -14.87 1.23 -8.89
N SER A 178 -13.99 1.34 -7.90
CA SER A 178 -13.75 2.59 -7.15
C SER A 178 -12.85 3.60 -7.88
N GLY A 179 -12.29 3.23 -9.04
CA GLY A 179 -11.37 4.06 -9.81
C GLY A 179 -9.88 3.83 -9.52
N VAL A 180 -9.53 2.75 -8.83
CA VAL A 180 -8.12 2.38 -8.60
C VAL A 180 -7.57 1.63 -9.81
N ASN A 181 -6.54 2.21 -10.43
CA ASN A 181 -5.74 1.54 -11.46
C ASN A 181 -4.75 0.55 -10.85
N MET A 182 -4.50 -0.55 -11.56
CA MET A 182 -3.63 -1.63 -11.10
C MET A 182 -2.60 -2.05 -12.16
N HIS A 183 -1.39 -2.35 -11.69
CA HIS A 183 -0.34 -3.03 -12.45
C HIS A 183 -0.17 -4.44 -11.87
N THR A 184 -0.16 -5.46 -12.71
CA THR A 184 -0.19 -6.86 -12.23
C THR A 184 1.10 -7.60 -12.55
N GLN A 185 1.42 -8.60 -11.73
CA GLN A 185 2.54 -9.51 -11.95
C GLN A 185 2.13 -10.97 -11.76
N ILE A 186 2.67 -11.82 -12.62
CA ILE A 186 2.65 -13.28 -12.48
C ILE A 186 4.09 -13.77 -12.42
N VAL A 187 4.42 -14.51 -11.36
CA VAL A 187 5.62 -15.34 -11.30
C VAL A 187 5.24 -16.70 -11.87
N LEU A 188 5.80 -17.05 -13.03
CA LEU A 188 5.53 -18.28 -13.76
C LEU A 188 6.39 -19.42 -13.23
N CYS A 189 5.73 -20.44 -12.68
CA CYS A 189 6.31 -21.67 -12.17
C CYS A 189 5.88 -22.84 -13.08
N PRO A 190 6.84 -23.53 -13.74
CA PRO A 190 6.54 -24.68 -14.59
C PRO A 190 5.69 -25.73 -13.88
N ASP A 191 4.72 -26.30 -14.60
CA ASP A 191 3.78 -27.33 -14.14
C ASP A 191 2.89 -26.93 -12.93
N VAL A 192 2.88 -25.65 -12.53
CA VAL A 192 2.03 -25.14 -11.44
C VAL A 192 1.01 -24.14 -11.97
N ASN A 193 1.45 -23.04 -12.58
CA ASN A 193 0.60 -21.99 -13.12
C ASN A 193 0.92 -21.67 -14.59
N ASP A 194 1.44 -22.65 -15.33
CA ASP A 194 1.71 -22.54 -16.76
C ASP A 194 0.53 -23.06 -17.61
N LYS A 195 0.73 -23.09 -18.94
CA LYS A 195 -0.23 -23.66 -19.91
C LYS A 195 -1.64 -23.06 -19.75
N GLN A 196 -2.64 -23.89 -19.46
CA GLN A 196 -4.04 -23.48 -19.36
C GLN A 196 -4.30 -22.54 -18.19
N ILE A 197 -3.58 -22.71 -17.07
CA ILE A 197 -3.74 -21.84 -15.89
C ILE A 197 -3.20 -20.44 -16.18
N LEU A 198 -2.06 -20.36 -16.87
CA LEU A 198 -1.54 -19.09 -17.34
C LEU A 198 -2.53 -18.44 -18.31
N GLN A 199 -3.00 -19.16 -19.34
CA GLN A 199 -3.94 -18.62 -20.32
C GLN A 199 -5.20 -18.05 -19.67
N LYS A 200 -5.81 -18.81 -18.73
CA LYS A 200 -6.95 -18.33 -17.96
C LYS A 200 -6.64 -17.03 -17.21
N SER A 201 -5.49 -16.96 -16.56
CA SER A 201 -5.07 -15.77 -15.81
C SER A 201 -4.84 -14.57 -16.73
N LEU A 202 -4.29 -14.79 -17.93
CA LEU A 202 -4.14 -13.74 -18.94
C LEU A 202 -5.50 -13.21 -19.40
N ASP A 203 -6.43 -14.09 -19.73
CA ASP A 203 -7.77 -13.73 -20.22
C ASP A 203 -8.57 -12.97 -19.16
N ASP A 204 -8.56 -13.46 -17.91
CA ASP A 204 -9.23 -12.82 -16.78
C ASP A 204 -8.69 -11.40 -16.55
N LEU A 205 -7.37 -11.21 -16.52
CA LEU A 205 -6.74 -9.91 -16.30
C LEU A 205 -6.91 -8.97 -17.49
N PHE A 206 -6.89 -9.48 -18.72
CA PHE A 206 -7.16 -8.71 -19.93
C PHE A 206 -8.57 -8.14 -19.92
N ASN A 207 -9.55 -8.93 -19.50
CA ASN A 207 -10.95 -8.51 -19.38
C ASN A 207 -11.18 -7.43 -18.30
N MET A 208 -10.18 -7.16 -17.45
CA MET A 208 -10.23 -6.07 -16.46
C MET A 208 -9.70 -4.73 -17.00
N TYR A 209 -9.22 -4.66 -18.24
CA TYR A 209 -8.87 -3.37 -18.85
C TYR A 209 -10.09 -2.42 -18.89
N PRO A 210 -9.94 -1.12 -18.58
CA PRO A 210 -8.71 -0.38 -18.31
C PRO A 210 -8.24 -0.37 -16.84
N LYS A 211 -8.94 -1.05 -15.93
CA LYS A 211 -8.62 -1.07 -14.49
C LYS A 211 -7.29 -1.77 -14.22
N VAL A 212 -7.01 -2.84 -14.96
CA VAL A 212 -5.68 -3.46 -15.02
C VAL A 212 -4.96 -2.90 -16.25
N GLN A 213 -3.93 -2.09 -16.01
CA GLN A 213 -3.22 -1.36 -17.06
C GLN A 213 -2.05 -2.15 -17.65
N THR A 214 -1.38 -2.95 -16.82
CA THR A 214 -0.24 -3.76 -17.25
C THR A 214 -0.23 -5.13 -16.58
N LEU A 215 0.42 -6.08 -17.24
CA LEU A 215 0.73 -7.40 -16.71
C LEU A 215 2.19 -7.74 -17.04
N SER A 216 2.99 -8.01 -16.01
CA SER A 216 4.34 -8.55 -16.13
C SER A 216 4.35 -10.04 -15.81
N VAL A 217 4.83 -10.86 -16.75
CA VAL A 217 5.04 -12.30 -16.51
C VAL A 217 6.53 -12.56 -16.39
N VAL A 218 6.98 -13.00 -15.22
CA VAL A 218 8.40 -13.27 -14.93
C VAL A 218 8.60 -14.75 -14.62
N PRO A 219 9.62 -15.42 -15.16
CA PRO A 219 9.91 -16.80 -14.80
C PRO A 219 10.39 -16.87 -13.34
N VAL A 220 10.10 -17.99 -12.67
CA VAL A 220 10.61 -18.23 -11.32
C VAL A 220 12.15 -18.19 -11.27
N GLY A 221 12.68 -17.35 -10.38
CA GLY A 221 14.11 -17.29 -10.09
C GLY A 221 14.48 -18.34 -9.04
N LEU A 222 15.36 -19.27 -9.41
CA LEU A 222 15.89 -20.30 -8.52
C LEU A 222 17.34 -19.99 -8.13
N THR A 223 17.67 -20.13 -6.84
CA THR A 223 19.06 -20.04 -6.36
C THR A 223 19.55 -21.38 -5.80
N LYS A 224 20.87 -21.55 -5.69
CA LYS A 224 21.49 -22.74 -5.08
C LYS A 224 21.17 -22.91 -3.58
N TYR A 225 20.54 -21.93 -2.95
CA TYR A 225 20.19 -21.93 -1.52
C TYR A 225 18.73 -22.34 -1.28
N ARG A 226 17.99 -22.65 -2.34
CA ARG A 226 16.64 -23.22 -2.25
C ARG A 226 16.73 -24.68 -1.79
N ASN A 227 16.10 -25.00 -0.67
CA ASN A 227 15.96 -26.37 -0.15
C ASN A 227 14.61 -26.96 -0.54
#